data_AF-A0A9E5HQJ1-F1
#
_entry.id   AF-A0A9E5HQJ1-F1
#
_cell.length_a   1.000
_cell.length_b   1.000
_cell.length_c   1.000
_cell.angle_alpha   90.00
_cell.angle_beta   90.00
_cell.angle_gamma   90.00
#
_symmetry.space_group_name_H-M   'P 1'
#
loop_
_entity.id
_entity.type
_entity.pdbx_description
1 polymer ?
#
loop_
_entity_poly.entity_id
_entity_poly.type
_entity_poly.pdbx_seq_one_letter_code
_entity_poly.pdbx_strand_id
1 'polypeptide(L)'
;GAVLRGRLNGIEAATYPLGTRSAELRVELPEDELSADFLERMQLRSPQGEYVPLADIVSVELKSGFSTVRRENGIRLISVTGDISEDDPVAANEVIEALENEILPEIASERQVEWRLAGLAEQEDQFRTDARTGLILCLTGIYLVLTWIFSSWTRPIIVMAIIPFGLIGTIWGHYIWDIPMSMFTVIGLLGMTGIIINDSIVLITTIDEYAEDRGIIPSLIDATVDRFRPVLLTTLTTVLGLAPLLYERSTQAQFLKPTVVTLVYGLGFGMVLVLIVVPSLIAIQQDVMRYRVSLKRALSSRNSGVRMAFIAAVGAIVAWFAATMGVYIVTGDFVSFIGAALNTAPSIWLAFVTFIVGALVVIITLFVASHVTHARRRARGA
;
A
#
# COMPACT_ATOMS: atom_id res chain seq x y z
N GLY A 1 -44.99 -31.02 30.63
CA GLY A 1 -44.10 -30.39 29.63
C GLY A 1 -44.85 -29.52 28.64
N ALA A 2 -45.53 -30.11 27.65
CA ALA A 2 -46.16 -29.38 26.54
C ALA A 2 -47.19 -28.32 26.99
N VAL A 3 -48.06 -28.64 27.96
CA VAL A 3 -49.07 -27.70 28.48
C VAL A 3 -48.42 -26.49 29.17
N LEU A 4 -47.41 -26.71 30.01
CA LEU A 4 -46.66 -25.63 30.68
C LEU A 4 -45.94 -24.74 29.65
N ARG A 5 -45.26 -25.36 28.67
CA ARG A 5 -44.61 -24.64 27.57
C ARG A 5 -45.61 -23.78 26.79
N GLY A 6 -46.79 -24.33 26.45
CA GLY A 6 -47.83 -23.61 25.72
C GLY A 6 -48.46 -22.46 26.51
N ARG A 7 -48.51 -22.54 27.85
CA ARG A 7 -48.99 -21.42 28.67
C ARG A 7 -47.93 -20.34 28.89
N LEU A 8 -46.65 -20.70 29.01
CA LEU A 8 -45.55 -19.73 29.18
C LEU A 8 -45.16 -19.05 27.86
N ASN A 9 -45.13 -19.80 26.75
CA ASN A 9 -44.63 -19.32 25.46
C ASN A 9 -45.74 -19.17 24.42
N GLY A 10 -47.01 -19.32 24.79
CA GLY A 10 -48.10 -19.34 23.82
C GLY A 10 -48.14 -20.57 22.92
N ILE A 11 -49.23 -20.67 22.15
CA ILE A 11 -49.51 -21.75 21.21
C ILE A 11 -49.77 -21.13 19.84
N GLU A 12 -49.06 -21.60 18.81
CA GLU A 12 -49.41 -21.29 17.42
C GLU A 12 -50.72 -22.01 17.08
N ALA A 13 -51.79 -21.23 16.84
CA ALA A 13 -53.12 -21.75 16.60
C ALA A 13 -53.39 -21.98 15.10
N ALA A 14 -52.88 -21.10 14.24
CA ALA A 14 -52.99 -21.23 12.79
C ALA A 14 -51.97 -20.35 12.07
N THR A 15 -51.56 -20.78 10.88
CA THR A 15 -50.77 -19.96 9.94
C THR A 15 -51.54 -19.80 8.64
N TYR A 16 -51.67 -18.57 8.15
CA TYR A 16 -52.49 -18.25 6.98
C TYR A 16 -51.77 -17.27 6.02
N PRO A 17 -52.08 -17.30 4.71
CA PRO A 17 -51.48 -16.40 3.74
C PRO A 17 -52.06 -14.98 3.85
N LEU A 18 -51.19 -13.97 3.84
CA LEU A 18 -51.51 -12.55 3.81
C LEU A 18 -50.78 -11.89 2.63
N GLY A 19 -51.43 -11.88 1.46
CA GLY A 19 -50.82 -11.41 0.22
C GLY A 19 -49.69 -12.34 -0.24
N THR A 20 -48.46 -11.81 -0.33
CA THR A 20 -47.26 -12.58 -0.69
C THR A 20 -46.48 -13.11 0.52
N ARG A 21 -46.97 -12.87 1.75
CA ARG A 21 -46.35 -13.32 3.00
C ARG A 21 -47.27 -14.30 3.74
N SER A 22 -46.75 -15.05 4.70
CA SER A 22 -47.53 -15.80 5.68
C SER A 22 -47.64 -15.03 6.99
N ALA A 23 -48.77 -15.15 7.66
CA ALA A 23 -49.03 -14.61 8.99
C ALA A 23 -49.33 -15.76 9.96
N GLU A 24 -48.77 -15.69 11.16
CA GLU A 24 -48.94 -16.68 12.22
C GLU A 24 -49.87 -16.11 13.30
N LEU A 25 -50.87 -16.88 13.72
CA LEU A 25 -51.78 -16.55 14.81
C LEU A 25 -51.31 -17.29 16.07
N ARG A 26 -50.82 -16.55 17.06
CA ARG A 26 -50.36 -17.08 18.34
C ARG A 26 -51.35 -16.71 19.45
N VAL A 27 -51.72 -17.70 20.25
CA VAL A 27 -52.59 -17.54 21.43
C VAL A 27 -51.72 -17.60 22.66
N GLU A 28 -51.76 -16.54 23.46
CA GLU A 28 -50.93 -16.39 24.66
C GLU A 28 -51.81 -16.02 25.87
N LEU A 29 -51.31 -16.32 27.06
CA LEU A 29 -51.90 -15.76 28.27
C LEU A 29 -51.56 -14.26 28.36
N PRO A 30 -52.46 -13.44 28.92
CA PRO A 30 -52.14 -12.07 29.29
C PRO A 30 -50.89 -11.99 30.19
N GLU A 31 -50.07 -10.95 30.03
CA GLU A 31 -48.80 -10.79 30.77
C GLU A 31 -49.00 -10.72 32.29
N ASP A 32 -50.14 -10.21 32.74
CA ASP A 32 -50.54 -10.10 34.15
C ASP A 32 -50.82 -11.45 34.82
N GLU A 33 -51.14 -12.48 34.04
CA GLU A 33 -51.34 -13.85 34.55
C GLU A 33 -50.01 -14.61 34.76
N LEU A 34 -48.89 -14.13 34.17
CA LEU A 34 -47.56 -14.75 34.25
C LEU A 34 -46.71 -14.18 35.40
N SER A 35 -47.32 -13.96 36.56
CA SER A 35 -46.62 -13.48 37.77
C SER A 35 -45.75 -14.55 38.44
N ALA A 36 -44.95 -14.15 39.44
CA ALA A 36 -43.98 -15.03 40.11
C ALA A 36 -44.60 -16.30 40.73
N ASP A 37 -45.87 -16.25 41.11
CA ASP A 37 -46.66 -17.34 41.67
C ASP A 37 -47.41 -18.18 40.61
N PHE A 38 -47.21 -17.90 39.31
CA PHE A 38 -47.88 -18.62 38.22
C PHE A 38 -47.68 -20.14 38.32
N LEU A 39 -46.47 -20.59 38.63
CA LEU A 39 -46.15 -22.01 38.78
C LEU A 39 -46.87 -22.66 39.98
N GLU A 40 -47.24 -21.87 41.00
CA GLU A 40 -47.96 -22.34 42.19
C GLU A 40 -49.47 -22.43 41.93
N ARG A 41 -50.04 -21.46 41.20
CA ARG A 41 -51.48 -21.40 40.90
C ARG A 41 -51.90 -22.25 39.69
N MET A 42 -50.96 -22.64 38.83
CA MET A 42 -51.29 -23.33 37.59
C MET A 42 -51.96 -24.69 37.87
N GLN A 43 -53.14 -24.91 37.31
CA GLN A 43 -53.81 -26.22 37.35
C GLN A 43 -53.60 -27.01 36.06
N LEU A 44 -53.28 -28.29 36.22
CA LEU A 44 -53.16 -29.27 35.14
C LEU A 44 -54.32 -30.26 35.20
N ARG A 45 -54.88 -30.58 34.03
CA ARG A 45 -55.95 -31.57 33.91
C ARG A 45 -55.35 -32.99 33.83
N SER A 46 -55.80 -33.88 34.71
CA SER A 46 -55.45 -35.30 34.71
C SER A 46 -56.14 -36.05 33.56
N PRO A 47 -55.65 -37.24 33.17
CA PRO A 47 -56.34 -38.08 32.19
C PRO A 47 -57.77 -38.45 32.59
N GLN A 48 -58.04 -38.52 33.90
CA GLN A 48 -59.35 -38.79 34.48
C GLN A 48 -60.26 -37.54 34.47
N GLY A 49 -59.73 -36.38 34.10
CA GLY A 49 -60.48 -35.13 33.91
C GLY A 49 -60.44 -34.16 35.09
N GLU A 50 -59.83 -34.55 36.21
CA GLU A 50 -59.68 -33.71 37.41
C GLU A 50 -58.57 -32.67 37.23
N TYR A 51 -58.65 -31.54 37.95
CA TYR A 51 -57.62 -30.51 37.92
C TYR A 51 -56.78 -30.59 39.20
N VAL A 52 -55.45 -30.65 39.03
CA VAL A 52 -54.49 -30.74 40.12
C VAL A 52 -53.50 -29.56 40.03
N PRO A 53 -53.15 -28.90 41.14
CA PRO A 53 -52.11 -27.87 41.16
C PRO A 53 -50.77 -28.40 40.67
N LEU A 54 -50.05 -27.62 39.86
CA LEU A 54 -48.72 -27.99 39.36
C LEU A 54 -47.72 -28.16 40.51
N ALA A 55 -47.81 -27.31 41.55
CA ALA A 55 -46.94 -27.34 42.73
C ALA A 55 -46.96 -28.67 43.49
N ASP A 56 -48.07 -29.42 43.46
CA ASP A 56 -48.18 -30.72 44.13
C ASP A 56 -47.44 -31.84 43.39
N ILE A 57 -47.02 -31.59 42.14
CA ILE A 57 -46.45 -32.59 41.23
C ILE A 57 -44.98 -32.27 40.91
N VAL A 58 -44.52 -31.03 41.09
CA VAL A 58 -43.16 -30.60 40.71
C VAL A 58 -42.48 -29.81 41.83
N SER A 59 -41.15 -29.96 41.95
CA SER A 59 -40.31 -29.07 42.76
C SER A 59 -39.68 -27.99 41.88
N VAL A 60 -39.70 -26.74 42.36
CA VAL A 60 -39.09 -25.60 41.68
C VAL A 60 -37.84 -25.18 42.43
N GLU A 61 -36.70 -25.19 41.74
CA GLU A 61 -35.41 -24.72 42.27
C GLU A 61 -34.91 -23.52 41.45
N LEU A 62 -34.63 -22.40 42.12
CA LEU A 62 -34.01 -21.26 41.47
C LEU A 62 -32.50 -21.48 41.39
N LYS A 63 -31.95 -21.52 40.16
CA LYS A 63 -30.50 -21.62 39.93
C LYS A 63 -30.04 -20.46 39.04
N SER A 64 -28.97 -19.80 39.46
CA SER A 64 -28.29 -18.83 38.60
C SER A 64 -27.50 -19.59 37.53
N GLY A 65 -27.69 -19.22 36.27
CA GLY A 65 -27.06 -19.86 35.13
C GLY A 65 -26.72 -18.83 34.06
N PHE A 66 -25.87 -19.21 33.12
CA PHE A 66 -25.53 -18.36 32.00
C PHE A 66 -26.72 -18.24 31.04
N SER A 67 -27.09 -17.01 30.70
CA SER A 67 -28.17 -16.72 29.73
C SER A 67 -27.79 -17.10 28.30
N THR A 68 -26.50 -17.19 27.98
CA THR A 68 -26.00 -17.56 26.65
C THR A 68 -24.68 -18.31 26.78
N VAL A 69 -24.53 -19.40 26.02
CA VAL A 69 -23.27 -20.15 25.91
C VAL A 69 -22.76 -20.01 24.49
N ARG A 70 -21.78 -19.13 24.28
CA ARG A 70 -21.13 -18.94 22.98
C ARG A 70 -20.09 -20.03 22.76
N ARG A 71 -20.03 -20.53 21.52
CA ARG A 71 -19.03 -21.51 21.09
C ARG A 71 -18.49 -21.13 19.73
N GLU A 72 -17.22 -21.41 19.53
CA GLU A 72 -16.52 -21.32 18.24
C GLU A 72 -15.77 -22.63 18.05
N ASN A 73 -15.99 -23.31 16.92
CA ASN A 73 -15.43 -24.64 16.66
C ASN A 73 -15.68 -25.69 17.77
N GLY A 74 -16.81 -25.57 18.48
CA GLY A 74 -17.20 -26.49 19.56
C GLY A 74 -16.64 -26.16 20.94
N ILE A 75 -15.72 -25.20 21.05
CA ILE A 75 -15.10 -24.77 22.31
C ILE A 75 -15.91 -23.61 22.90
N ARG A 76 -16.12 -23.59 24.21
CA ARG A 76 -16.79 -22.47 24.90
C ARG A 76 -15.86 -21.27 24.93
N LEU A 77 -16.35 -20.11 24.49
CA LEU A 77 -15.56 -18.88 24.47
C LEU A 77 -16.23 -17.80 25.31
N ILE A 78 -15.40 -16.99 25.96
CA ILE A 78 -15.81 -15.75 26.62
C ILE A 78 -15.06 -14.63 25.92
N SER A 79 -15.80 -13.64 25.42
CA SER A 79 -15.22 -12.47 24.76
C SER A 79 -15.10 -11.34 25.78
N VAL A 80 -13.89 -10.85 25.95
CA VAL A 80 -13.57 -9.66 26.74
C VAL A 80 -13.19 -8.56 25.76
N THR A 81 -13.88 -7.44 25.83
CA THR A 81 -13.66 -6.28 24.96
C THR A 81 -13.23 -5.09 25.80
N GLY A 82 -12.30 -4.29 25.29
CA GLY A 82 -11.86 -3.04 25.91
C GLY A 82 -11.42 -2.06 24.84
N ASP A 83 -11.64 -0.77 25.12
CA ASP A 83 -11.28 0.32 24.22
C ASP A 83 -10.04 1.05 24.77
N ILE A 84 -9.11 1.38 23.89
CA ILE A 84 -7.90 2.17 24.17
C ILE A 84 -8.02 3.46 23.36
N SER A 85 -7.60 4.61 23.92
CA SER A 85 -7.56 5.85 23.14
C SER A 85 -6.57 5.73 21.97
N GLU A 86 -7.00 6.14 20.77
CA GLU A 86 -6.21 6.14 19.54
C GLU A 86 -5.21 7.32 19.48
N ASP A 87 -5.27 8.25 20.45
CA ASP A 87 -4.44 9.46 20.46
C ASP A 87 -2.94 9.16 20.68
N ASP A 88 -2.61 7.99 21.24
CA ASP A 88 -1.23 7.56 21.50
C ASP A 88 -1.00 6.09 21.05
N PRO A 89 -0.51 5.88 19.81
CA PRO A 89 -0.17 4.56 19.29
C PRO A 89 0.91 3.82 20.08
N VAL A 90 1.77 4.53 20.82
CA VAL A 90 2.85 3.90 21.60
C VAL A 90 2.27 3.25 22.84
N ALA A 91 1.43 3.97 23.59
CA ALA A 91 0.74 3.44 24.76
C ALA A 91 -0.16 2.24 24.41
N ALA A 92 -0.83 2.25 23.25
CA ALA A 92 -1.62 1.12 22.79
C ALA A 92 -0.78 -0.15 22.58
N ASN A 93 0.40 -0.02 21.99
CA ASN A 93 1.32 -1.15 21.80
C ASN A 93 1.85 -1.68 23.14
N GLU A 94 2.20 -0.82 24.09
CA GLU A 94 2.66 -1.23 25.43
C GLU A 94 1.61 -2.07 26.17
N VAL A 95 0.33 -1.69 26.09
CA VAL A 95 -0.77 -2.45 26.69
C VAL A 95 -0.95 -3.82 26.04
N ILE A 96 -0.87 -3.88 24.70
CA ILE A 96 -0.97 -5.15 23.96
C ILE A 96 0.20 -6.07 24.33
N GLU A 97 1.42 -5.53 24.41
CA GLU A 97 2.62 -6.28 24.75
C GLU A 97 2.55 -6.83 26.19
N ALA A 98 2.07 -6.03 27.15
CA ALA A 98 1.83 -6.48 28.52
C ALA A 98 0.75 -7.57 28.62
N LEU A 99 -0.32 -7.45 27.82
CA LEU A 99 -1.34 -8.49 27.75
C LEU A 99 -0.78 -9.80 27.20
N GLU A 100 0.00 -9.74 26.13
CA GLU A 100 0.55 -10.91 25.45
C GLU A 100 1.62 -11.63 26.26
N ASN A 101 2.51 -10.88 26.91
CA ASN A 101 3.71 -11.43 27.55
C ASN A 101 3.57 -11.69 29.05
N GLU A 102 2.70 -10.96 29.75
CA GLU A 102 2.59 -11.04 31.21
C GLU A 102 1.21 -11.56 31.63
N ILE A 103 0.15 -10.82 31.31
CA ILE A 103 -1.17 -11.01 31.92
C ILE A 103 -1.88 -12.26 31.39
N LEU A 104 -1.97 -12.43 30.07
CA LEU A 104 -2.71 -13.55 29.48
C LEU A 104 -2.01 -14.89 29.72
N PRO A 105 -0.67 -15.02 29.62
CA PRO A 105 0.03 -16.25 29.99
C PRO A 105 -0.16 -16.65 31.46
N GLU A 106 -0.14 -15.69 32.38
CA GLU A 106 -0.37 -15.94 33.81
C GLU A 106 -1.78 -16.51 34.04
N ILE A 107 -2.81 -15.84 33.51
CA ILE A 107 -4.21 -16.29 33.61
C ILE A 107 -4.40 -17.66 32.96
N ALA A 108 -3.79 -17.89 31.78
CA ALA A 108 -3.85 -19.16 31.08
C ALA A 108 -3.29 -20.30 31.93
N SER A 109 -2.17 -20.04 32.60
CA SER A 109 -1.50 -21.02 33.45
C SER A 109 -2.30 -21.32 34.73
N GLU A 110 -2.85 -20.31 35.39
CA GLU A 110 -3.61 -20.49 36.64
C GLU A 110 -4.98 -21.11 36.42
N ARG A 111 -5.68 -20.69 35.36
CA ARG A 111 -7.07 -21.08 35.09
C ARG A 111 -7.20 -22.20 34.06
N GLN A 112 -6.09 -22.63 33.47
CA GLN A 112 -6.02 -23.67 32.44
C GLN A 112 -6.96 -23.37 31.27
N VAL A 113 -6.90 -22.12 30.79
CA VAL A 113 -7.70 -21.63 29.66
C VAL A 113 -6.80 -21.29 28.49
N GLU A 114 -7.24 -21.60 27.28
CA GLU A 114 -6.62 -21.07 26.07
C GLU A 114 -7.14 -19.65 25.82
N TRP A 115 -6.26 -18.77 25.38
CA TRP A 115 -6.61 -17.41 24.99
C TRP A 115 -6.18 -17.17 23.55
N ARG A 116 -6.93 -16.28 22.89
CA ARG A 116 -6.57 -15.71 21.60
C ARG A 116 -6.78 -14.23 21.69
N LEU A 117 -5.71 -13.45 21.58
CA LEU A 117 -5.83 -12.02 21.44
C LEU A 117 -6.35 -11.75 20.02
N ALA A 118 -7.52 -11.14 19.93
CA ALA A 118 -8.07 -10.64 18.69
C ALA A 118 -8.16 -9.13 18.83
N GLY A 119 -7.26 -8.42 18.18
CA GLY A 119 -7.18 -6.95 18.23
C GLY A 119 -7.18 -6.36 16.83
N LEU A 120 -7.60 -5.09 16.75
CA LEU A 120 -7.52 -4.31 15.52
C LEU A 120 -6.06 -4.13 15.06
N ALA A 121 -5.11 -3.98 16.00
CA ALA A 121 -3.69 -3.77 15.69
C ALA A 121 -3.00 -4.98 15.02
N GLU A 122 -3.20 -6.21 15.52
CA GLU A 122 -2.66 -7.44 14.89
C GLU A 122 -3.32 -7.70 13.53
N GLN A 123 -4.65 -7.48 13.44
CA GLN A 123 -5.34 -7.56 12.15
C GLN A 123 -4.85 -6.50 11.16
N GLU A 124 -4.46 -5.32 11.65
CA GLU A 124 -3.92 -4.24 10.84
C GLU A 124 -2.49 -4.53 10.37
N ASP A 125 -1.62 -5.14 11.19
CA ASP A 125 -0.27 -5.54 10.74
C ASP A 125 -0.30 -6.73 9.77
N GLN A 126 -1.16 -7.73 10.02
CA GLN A 126 -1.41 -8.82 9.06
C GLN A 126 -1.97 -8.26 7.75
N PHE A 127 -2.98 -7.39 7.82
CA PHE A 127 -3.54 -6.73 6.64
C PHE A 127 -2.49 -5.89 5.91
N ARG A 128 -1.63 -5.16 6.63
CA ARG A 128 -0.54 -4.37 6.05
C ARG A 128 0.47 -5.26 5.34
N THR A 129 0.82 -6.40 5.93
CA THR A 129 1.74 -7.38 5.35
C THR A 129 1.15 -8.01 4.09
N ASP A 130 -0.12 -8.41 4.13
CA ASP A 130 -0.84 -8.94 2.99
C ASP A 130 -1.04 -7.89 1.88
N ALA A 131 -1.40 -6.66 2.25
CA ALA A 131 -1.54 -5.54 1.33
C ALA A 131 -0.20 -5.18 0.66
N ARG A 132 0.91 -5.19 1.42
CA ARG A 132 2.26 -4.97 0.88
C ARG A 132 2.64 -6.08 -0.10
N THR A 133 2.38 -7.33 0.25
CA THR A 133 2.65 -8.48 -0.62
C THR A 133 1.80 -8.43 -1.88
N GLY A 134 0.50 -8.15 -1.75
CA GLY A 134 -0.43 -7.96 -2.86
C GLY A 134 -0.02 -6.80 -3.77
N LEU A 135 0.43 -5.67 -3.22
CA LEU A 135 0.94 -4.54 -3.98
C LEU A 135 2.19 -4.92 -4.79
N ILE A 136 3.16 -5.63 -4.18
CA ILE A 136 4.38 -6.07 -4.86
C ILE A 136 4.04 -7.03 -6.00
N LEU A 137 3.17 -8.03 -5.76
CA LEU A 137 2.74 -8.98 -6.79
C LEU A 137 1.97 -8.27 -7.91
N CYS A 138 1.11 -7.30 -7.59
CA CYS A 138 0.36 -6.51 -8.57
C CYS A 138 1.30 -5.66 -9.43
N LEU A 139 2.21 -4.89 -8.82
CA LEU A 139 3.20 -4.09 -9.54
C LEU A 139 4.11 -4.96 -10.40
N THR A 140 4.50 -6.14 -9.91
CA THR A 140 5.28 -7.12 -10.68
C THR A 140 4.47 -7.64 -11.88
N GLY A 141 3.20 -7.97 -11.69
CA GLY A 141 2.31 -8.38 -12.77
C GLY A 141 2.15 -7.30 -13.84
N ILE A 142 1.90 -6.04 -13.43
CA ILE A 142 1.85 -4.88 -14.32
C ILE A 142 3.16 -4.73 -15.09
N TYR A 143 4.31 -4.81 -14.40
CA TYR A 143 5.63 -4.72 -15.03
C TYR A 143 5.85 -5.78 -16.12
N LEU A 144 5.50 -7.04 -15.84
CA LEU A 144 5.66 -8.14 -16.78
C LEU A 144 4.77 -7.96 -18.01
N VAL A 145 3.52 -7.55 -17.83
CA VAL A 145 2.59 -7.25 -18.93
C VAL A 145 3.11 -6.09 -19.77
N LEU A 146 3.58 -5.00 -19.16
CA LEU A 146 4.16 -3.88 -19.90
C LEU A 146 5.44 -4.28 -20.64
N THR A 147 6.28 -5.13 -20.04
CA THR A 147 7.48 -5.67 -20.68
C THR A 147 7.13 -6.43 -21.95
N TRP A 148 6.04 -7.21 -21.91
CA TRP A 148 5.50 -7.91 -23.07
C TRP A 148 4.99 -6.94 -24.15
N ILE A 149 4.21 -5.91 -23.77
CA ILE A 149 3.64 -4.92 -24.70
C ILE A 149 4.74 -4.14 -25.42
N PHE A 150 5.74 -3.63 -24.69
CA PHE A 150 6.81 -2.82 -25.27
C PHE A 150 7.97 -3.64 -25.88
N SER A 151 7.96 -4.96 -25.74
CA SER A 151 9.11 -5.82 -26.07
C SER A 151 10.43 -5.29 -25.46
N SER A 152 10.35 -4.70 -24.26
CA SER A 152 11.46 -3.98 -23.63
C SER A 152 11.35 -4.02 -22.11
N TRP A 153 12.47 -4.28 -21.44
CA TRP A 153 12.57 -4.29 -19.98
C TRP A 153 12.72 -2.90 -19.35
N THR A 154 13.06 -1.89 -20.17
CA THR A 154 13.39 -0.54 -19.67
C THR A 154 12.22 0.44 -19.80
N ARG A 155 11.40 0.33 -20.85
CA ARG A 155 10.21 1.17 -21.05
C ARG A 155 9.18 1.05 -19.90
N PRO A 156 8.88 -0.16 -19.39
CA PRO A 156 7.95 -0.31 -18.27
C PRO A 156 8.41 0.41 -17.01
N ILE A 157 9.72 0.53 -16.77
CA ILE A 157 10.26 1.24 -15.60
C ILE A 157 9.89 2.73 -15.67
N ILE A 158 9.95 3.33 -16.86
CA ILE A 158 9.55 4.74 -17.06
C ILE A 158 8.07 4.91 -16.76
N VAL A 159 7.22 3.99 -17.21
CA VAL A 159 5.77 4.01 -16.92
C VAL A 159 5.51 3.88 -15.42
N MET A 160 6.15 2.92 -14.75
CA MET A 160 5.96 2.69 -13.32
C MET A 160 6.47 3.87 -12.48
N ALA A 161 7.51 4.58 -12.93
CA ALA A 161 8.04 5.75 -12.23
C ALA A 161 7.01 6.88 -12.10
N ILE A 162 5.93 6.88 -12.87
CA ILE A 162 4.86 7.88 -12.84
C ILE A 162 3.88 7.64 -11.67
N ILE A 163 3.70 6.38 -11.27
CA ILE A 163 2.71 5.98 -10.25
C ILE A 163 2.87 6.76 -8.93
N PRO A 164 4.09 6.92 -8.36
CA PRO A 164 4.28 7.71 -7.15
C PRO A 164 3.88 9.18 -7.32
N PHE A 165 3.99 9.75 -8.54
CA PHE A 165 3.60 11.13 -8.78
C PHE A 165 2.07 11.30 -8.83
N GLY A 166 1.32 10.29 -9.30
CA GLY A 166 -0.15 10.28 -9.20
C GLY A 166 -0.65 10.22 -7.75
N LEU A 167 0.10 9.55 -6.87
CA LEU A 167 -0.19 9.52 -5.44
C LEU A 167 -0.09 10.91 -4.80
N ILE A 168 0.80 11.80 -5.27
CA ILE A 168 0.89 13.19 -4.76
C ILE A 168 -0.45 13.91 -4.96
N GLY A 169 -1.07 13.76 -6.13
CA GLY A 169 -2.40 14.33 -6.40
C GLY A 169 -3.47 13.73 -5.49
N THR A 170 -3.43 12.42 -5.25
CA THR A 170 -4.36 11.73 -4.34
C THR A 170 -4.25 12.26 -2.91
N ILE A 171 -3.03 12.34 -2.37
CA ILE A 171 -2.77 12.86 -1.02
C ILE A 171 -3.28 14.29 -0.90
N TRP A 172 -2.97 15.13 -1.89
CA TRP A 172 -3.42 16.51 -1.93
C TRP A 172 -4.95 16.64 -1.97
N GLY A 173 -5.63 15.79 -2.75
CA GLY A 173 -7.09 15.77 -2.82
C GLY A 173 -7.73 15.36 -1.50
N HIS A 174 -7.23 14.30 -0.88
CA HIS A 174 -7.70 13.85 0.43
C HIS A 174 -7.52 14.92 1.52
N TYR A 175 -6.39 15.63 1.49
CA TYR A 175 -6.13 16.76 2.37
C TYR A 175 -7.10 17.93 2.17
N ILE A 176 -7.40 18.30 0.91
CA ILE A 176 -8.35 19.39 0.62
C ILE A 176 -9.77 19.06 1.08
N TRP A 177 -10.20 17.81 0.91
CA TRP A 177 -11.56 17.39 1.24
C TRP A 177 -11.73 16.93 2.69
N ASP A 178 -10.64 16.86 3.46
CA ASP A 178 -10.60 16.37 4.85
C ASP A 178 -11.24 14.98 4.99
N ILE A 179 -10.91 14.09 4.04
CA ILE A 179 -11.42 12.71 4.01
C ILE A 179 -10.25 11.77 4.31
N PRO A 180 -10.35 10.89 5.33
CA PRO A 180 -9.30 9.93 5.62
C PRO A 180 -9.14 8.93 4.47
N MET A 181 -7.91 8.48 4.25
CA MET A 181 -7.65 7.41 3.29
C MET A 181 -8.20 6.11 3.85
N SER A 182 -8.92 5.36 3.01
CA SER A 182 -9.53 4.09 3.39
C SER A 182 -9.26 3.02 2.34
N MET A 183 -9.80 1.81 2.53
CA MET A 183 -9.74 0.76 1.52
C MET A 183 -10.30 1.23 0.15
N PHE A 184 -11.29 2.13 0.15
CA PHE A 184 -11.85 2.72 -1.06
C PHE A 184 -10.85 3.65 -1.79
N THR A 185 -9.96 4.33 -1.07
CA THR A 185 -8.83 5.08 -1.65
C THR A 185 -7.90 4.14 -2.44
N VAL A 186 -7.62 2.94 -1.92
CA VAL A 186 -6.77 1.95 -2.61
C VAL A 186 -7.41 1.51 -3.93
N ILE A 187 -8.71 1.25 -3.94
CA ILE A 187 -9.46 0.92 -5.17
C ILE A 187 -9.38 2.08 -6.17
N GLY A 188 -9.56 3.32 -5.70
CA GLY A 188 -9.40 4.52 -6.52
C GLY A 188 -7.99 4.65 -7.10
N LEU A 189 -6.96 4.32 -6.32
CA LEU A 189 -5.57 4.39 -6.71
C LEU A 189 -5.22 3.36 -7.79
N LEU A 190 -5.74 2.14 -7.68
CA LEU A 190 -5.60 1.12 -8.72
C LEU A 190 -6.27 1.56 -10.03
N GLY A 191 -7.49 2.12 -9.95
CA GLY A 191 -8.21 2.65 -11.11
C GLY A 191 -7.46 3.82 -11.78
N MET A 192 -7.03 4.80 -10.99
CA MET A 192 -6.21 5.93 -11.45
C MET A 192 -4.93 5.44 -12.13
N THR A 193 -4.23 4.49 -11.50
CA THR A 193 -2.97 3.94 -12.02
C THR A 193 -3.17 3.34 -13.40
N GLY A 194 -4.25 2.58 -13.62
CA GLY A 194 -4.57 2.01 -14.93
C GLY A 194 -4.75 3.07 -16.02
N ILE A 195 -5.44 4.17 -15.71
CA ILE A 195 -5.66 5.27 -16.67
C ILE A 195 -4.34 6.01 -16.97
N ILE A 196 -3.55 6.32 -15.94
CA ILE A 196 -2.23 6.96 -16.11
C ILE A 196 -1.29 6.06 -16.94
N ILE A 197 -1.30 4.75 -16.69
CA ILE A 197 -0.51 3.77 -17.45
C ILE A 197 -0.94 3.80 -18.92
N ASN A 198 -2.24 3.79 -19.21
CA ASN A 198 -2.73 3.86 -20.59
C ASN A 198 -2.23 5.10 -21.34
N ASP A 199 -2.35 6.28 -20.71
CA ASP A 199 -1.90 7.54 -21.32
C ASP A 199 -0.38 7.54 -21.57
N SER A 200 0.37 6.95 -20.65
CA SER A 200 1.82 6.77 -20.76
C SER A 200 2.18 5.80 -21.87
N ILE A 201 1.45 4.69 -22.02
CA ILE A 201 1.70 3.72 -23.10
C ILE A 201 1.58 4.39 -24.46
N VAL A 202 0.45 5.06 -24.70
CA VAL A 202 0.18 5.71 -25.98
C VAL A 202 1.22 6.80 -26.27
N LEU A 203 1.64 7.57 -25.26
CA LEU A 203 2.68 8.59 -25.43
C LEU A 203 4.03 7.97 -25.79
N ILE A 204 4.46 6.93 -25.05
CA ILE A 204 5.76 6.27 -25.27
C ILE A 204 5.80 5.59 -26.63
N THR A 205 4.74 4.88 -27.04
CA THR A 205 4.68 4.24 -28.36
C THR A 205 4.72 5.27 -29.48
N THR A 206 4.03 6.40 -29.34
CA THR A 206 4.09 7.50 -30.33
C THR A 206 5.50 8.08 -30.43
N ILE A 207 6.18 8.28 -29.29
CA ILE A 207 7.58 8.75 -29.27
C ILE A 207 8.48 7.76 -29.99
N ASP A 208 8.30 6.47 -29.76
CA ASP A 208 9.13 5.41 -30.32
C ASP A 208 8.94 5.29 -31.84
N GLU A 209 7.70 5.33 -32.31
CA GLU A 209 7.36 5.36 -33.74
C GLU A 209 8.03 6.57 -34.43
N TYR A 210 7.92 7.77 -33.85
CA TYR A 210 8.50 8.96 -34.46
C TYR A 210 10.04 8.94 -34.39
N ALA A 211 10.61 8.30 -33.38
CA ALA A 211 12.05 8.24 -33.18
C ALA A 211 12.78 7.40 -34.24
N GLU A 212 12.09 6.48 -34.92
CA GLU A 212 12.65 5.68 -36.01
C GLU A 212 13.14 6.56 -37.17
N ASP A 213 12.39 7.61 -37.51
CA ASP A 213 12.69 8.47 -38.67
C ASP A 213 13.32 9.82 -38.31
N ARG A 214 13.01 10.38 -37.12
CA ARG A 214 13.28 11.80 -36.80
C ARG A 214 14.32 12.01 -35.70
N GLY A 215 14.66 10.95 -34.96
CA GLY A 215 15.50 11.00 -33.77
C GLY A 215 14.74 11.45 -32.52
N ILE A 216 15.20 11.04 -31.34
CA ILE A 216 14.42 11.09 -30.09
C ILE A 216 13.97 12.51 -29.68
N ILE A 217 14.81 13.54 -29.78
CA ILE A 217 14.47 14.89 -29.29
C ILE A 217 13.28 15.50 -30.05
N PRO A 218 13.28 15.61 -31.40
CA PRO A 218 12.11 16.11 -32.12
C PRO A 218 10.89 15.20 -31.93
N SER A 219 11.08 13.88 -31.85
CA SER A 219 10.00 12.92 -31.59
C SER A 219 9.33 13.12 -30.23
N LEU A 220 10.09 13.48 -29.19
CA LEU A 220 9.55 13.82 -27.87
C LEU A 220 8.61 15.03 -27.95
N ILE A 221 9.02 16.07 -28.67
CA ILE A 221 8.25 17.31 -28.80
C ILE A 221 6.97 17.04 -29.61
N ASP A 222 7.12 16.47 -30.81
CA ASP A 222 6.00 16.19 -31.72
C ASP A 222 4.97 15.27 -31.07
N ALA A 223 5.42 14.15 -30.48
CA ALA A 223 4.52 13.20 -29.83
C ALA A 223 3.79 13.84 -28.63
N THR A 224 4.48 14.66 -27.82
CA THR A 224 3.84 15.32 -26.67
C THR A 224 2.76 16.31 -27.14
N VAL A 225 3.03 17.08 -28.19
CA VAL A 225 2.04 18.01 -28.77
C VAL A 225 0.85 17.26 -29.35
N ASP A 226 1.07 16.18 -30.09
CA ASP A 226 0.01 15.39 -30.71
C ASP A 226 -0.82 14.60 -29.70
N ARG A 227 -0.23 14.24 -28.55
CA ARG A 227 -0.93 13.52 -27.47
C ARG A 227 -1.54 14.44 -26.42
N PHE A 228 -1.18 15.72 -26.39
CA PHE A 228 -1.75 16.69 -25.45
C PHE A 228 -3.28 16.69 -25.46
N ARG A 229 -3.90 16.83 -26.64
CA ARG A 229 -5.37 16.91 -26.76
C ARG A 229 -6.07 15.60 -26.36
N PRO A 230 -5.66 14.42 -26.86
CA PRO A 230 -6.24 13.15 -26.42
C PRO A 230 -6.16 12.94 -24.90
N VAL A 231 -4.99 13.14 -24.29
CA VAL A 231 -4.76 12.94 -22.85
C VAL A 231 -5.54 13.95 -22.00
N LEU A 232 -5.67 15.18 -22.47
CA LEU A 232 -6.52 16.19 -21.84
C LEU A 232 -7.98 15.75 -21.84
N LEU A 233 -8.50 15.29 -22.98
CA LEU A 233 -9.90 14.91 -23.12
C LEU A 233 -10.26 13.70 -22.26
N THR A 234 -9.41 12.67 -22.20
CA THR A 234 -9.63 11.50 -21.33
C THR A 234 -9.69 11.92 -19.86
N THR A 235 -8.70 12.71 -19.43
CA THR A 235 -8.63 13.24 -18.06
C THR A 235 -9.85 14.08 -17.73
N LEU A 236 -10.21 15.06 -18.58
CA LEU A 236 -11.35 15.93 -18.34
C LEU A 236 -12.66 15.14 -18.28
N THR A 237 -12.83 14.15 -19.15
CA THR A 237 -14.06 13.34 -19.18
C THR A 237 -14.24 12.57 -17.87
N THR A 238 -13.18 11.98 -17.33
CA THR A 238 -13.24 11.27 -16.05
C THR A 238 -13.39 12.24 -14.87
N VAL A 239 -12.60 13.31 -14.84
CA VAL A 239 -12.64 14.31 -13.76
C VAL A 239 -14.01 14.98 -13.70
N LEU A 240 -14.52 15.50 -14.81
CA LEU A 240 -15.82 16.17 -14.85
C LEU A 240 -17.00 15.20 -14.70
N GLY A 241 -16.85 13.95 -15.16
CA GLY A 241 -17.88 12.92 -14.97
C GLY A 241 -18.04 12.49 -13.52
N LEU A 242 -16.94 12.46 -12.75
CA LEU A 242 -16.94 12.05 -11.35
C LEU A 242 -17.04 13.22 -10.36
N ALA A 243 -16.70 14.45 -10.77
CA ALA A 243 -16.74 15.64 -9.92
C ALA A 243 -18.10 15.88 -9.22
N PRO A 244 -19.27 15.64 -9.84
CA PRO A 244 -20.56 15.81 -9.17
C PRO A 244 -20.71 14.93 -7.93
N LEU A 245 -20.12 13.72 -7.93
CA LEU A 245 -20.20 12.78 -6.80
C LEU A 245 -19.48 13.29 -5.54
N LEU A 246 -18.54 14.23 -5.68
CA LEU A 246 -17.89 14.87 -4.54
C LEU A 246 -18.88 15.68 -3.69
N TYR A 247 -19.88 16.27 -4.34
CA TYR A 247 -20.90 17.12 -3.70
C TYR A 247 -22.15 16.36 -3.26
N GLU A 248 -22.24 15.07 -3.57
CA GLU A 248 -23.37 14.22 -3.19
C GLU A 248 -23.44 14.04 -1.66
N ARG A 249 -24.65 14.09 -1.09
CA ARG A 249 -24.87 14.02 0.37
C ARG A 249 -25.52 12.72 0.82
N SER A 250 -26.04 11.90 -0.10
CA SER A 250 -26.67 10.63 0.24
C SER A 250 -25.70 9.67 0.95
N THR A 251 -26.19 9.01 2.01
CA THR A 251 -25.41 8.02 2.78
C THR A 251 -24.91 6.88 1.90
N GLN A 252 -25.70 6.48 0.89
CA GLN A 252 -25.31 5.47 -0.10
C GLN A 252 -24.18 5.92 -1.05
N ALA A 253 -23.85 7.21 -1.16
CA ALA A 253 -22.74 7.68 -1.99
C ALA A 253 -21.50 8.07 -1.17
N GLN A 254 -21.64 8.25 0.15
CA GLN A 254 -20.54 8.70 1.00
C GLN A 254 -19.36 7.72 1.02
N PHE A 255 -19.60 6.41 0.96
CA PHE A 255 -18.51 5.42 0.93
C PHE A 255 -17.68 5.47 -0.36
N LEU A 256 -18.22 6.02 -1.46
CA LEU A 256 -17.49 6.18 -2.73
C LEU A 256 -16.66 7.46 -2.78
N LYS A 257 -16.89 8.42 -1.89
CA LYS A 257 -16.18 9.71 -1.90
C LYS A 257 -14.65 9.56 -1.85
N PRO A 258 -14.05 8.71 -0.99
CA PRO A 258 -12.60 8.48 -0.99
C PRO A 258 -12.08 8.04 -2.38
N THR A 259 -12.78 7.11 -3.04
CA THR A 259 -12.45 6.65 -4.39
C THR A 259 -12.51 7.78 -5.41
N VAL A 260 -13.57 8.59 -5.35
CA VAL A 260 -13.78 9.70 -6.29
C VAL A 260 -12.74 10.79 -6.11
N VAL A 261 -12.42 11.19 -4.88
CA VAL A 261 -11.37 12.17 -4.58
C VAL A 261 -10.03 11.69 -5.14
N THR A 262 -9.71 10.43 -4.90
CA THR A 262 -8.49 9.79 -5.42
C THR A 262 -8.40 9.89 -6.93
N LEU A 263 -9.47 9.52 -7.65
CA LEU A 263 -9.51 9.58 -9.10
C LEU A 263 -9.42 11.02 -9.61
N VAL A 264 -10.26 11.93 -9.11
CA VAL A 264 -10.34 13.30 -9.62
C VAL A 264 -9.02 14.05 -9.46
N TYR A 265 -8.44 14.03 -8.26
CA TYR A 265 -7.20 14.77 -8.00
C TYR A 265 -5.97 14.02 -8.52
N GLY A 266 -5.97 12.70 -8.39
CA GLY A 266 -4.89 11.86 -8.89
C GLY A 266 -4.72 11.92 -10.41
N LEU A 267 -5.83 11.89 -11.17
CA LEU A 267 -5.82 12.08 -12.63
C LEU A 267 -5.53 13.52 -13.02
N GLY A 268 -6.12 14.50 -12.34
CA GLY A 268 -5.91 15.91 -12.63
C GLY A 268 -4.44 16.32 -12.56
N PHE A 269 -3.75 15.91 -11.47
CA PHE A 269 -2.30 16.09 -11.36
C PHE A 269 -1.51 15.13 -12.27
N GLY A 270 -1.97 13.88 -12.37
CA GLY A 270 -1.33 12.83 -13.16
C GLY A 270 -1.19 13.21 -14.63
N MET A 271 -2.19 13.85 -15.23
CA MET A 271 -2.15 14.32 -16.63
C MET A 271 -0.97 15.26 -16.90
N VAL A 272 -0.81 16.28 -16.05
CA VAL A 272 0.29 17.26 -16.16
C VAL A 272 1.63 16.56 -16.00
N LEU A 273 1.70 15.63 -15.03
CA LEU A 273 2.90 14.88 -14.75
C LEU A 273 3.26 13.93 -15.90
N VAL A 274 2.30 13.21 -16.49
CA VAL A 274 2.56 12.32 -17.64
C VAL A 274 3.18 13.10 -18.79
N LEU A 275 2.58 14.22 -19.18
CA LEU A 275 3.02 15.00 -20.34
C LEU A 275 4.38 15.71 -20.14
N ILE A 276 4.81 15.94 -18.91
CA ILE A 276 6.10 16.59 -18.61
C ILE A 276 7.16 15.57 -18.21
N VAL A 277 6.83 14.67 -17.28
CA VAL A 277 7.77 13.73 -16.65
C VAL A 277 8.11 12.60 -17.62
N VAL A 278 7.16 12.06 -18.39
CA VAL A 278 7.45 10.95 -19.31
C VAL A 278 8.45 11.34 -20.38
N PRO A 279 8.28 12.47 -21.12
CA PRO A 279 9.27 12.87 -22.09
C PRO A 279 10.63 13.15 -21.46
N SER A 280 10.64 13.75 -20.27
CA SER A 280 11.87 14.03 -19.52
C SER A 280 12.61 12.75 -19.13
N LEU A 281 11.90 11.72 -18.66
CA LEU A 281 12.49 10.43 -18.30
C LEU A 281 13.04 9.69 -19.52
N ILE A 282 12.38 9.78 -20.68
CA ILE A 282 12.91 9.22 -21.94
C ILE A 282 14.17 9.97 -22.38
N ALA A 283 14.20 11.30 -22.28
CA ALA A 283 15.40 12.08 -22.59
C ALA A 283 16.59 11.67 -21.69
N ILE A 284 16.35 11.53 -20.38
CA ILE A 284 17.35 11.05 -19.42
C ILE A 284 17.82 9.63 -19.78
N GLN A 285 16.89 8.74 -20.15
CA GLN A 285 17.24 7.39 -20.59
C GLN A 285 18.18 7.41 -21.81
N GLN A 286 17.93 8.29 -22.78
CA GLN A 286 18.77 8.46 -23.96
C GLN A 286 20.17 8.96 -23.59
N ASP A 287 20.28 9.94 -22.69
CA ASP A 287 21.56 10.44 -22.21
C ASP A 287 22.37 9.34 -21.53
N VAL A 288 21.74 8.56 -20.64
CA VAL A 288 22.37 7.41 -19.99
C VAL A 288 22.84 6.38 -21.01
N MET A 289 22.04 6.09 -22.04
CA MET A 289 22.43 5.17 -23.11
C MET A 289 23.64 5.70 -23.90
N ARG A 290 23.68 7.00 -24.20
CA ARG A 290 24.81 7.64 -24.88
C ARG A 290 26.10 7.49 -24.08
N TYR A 291 26.06 7.71 -22.77
CA TYR A 291 27.20 7.49 -21.87
C TYR A 291 27.65 6.03 -21.83
N ARG A 292 26.73 5.06 -21.83
CA ARG A 292 27.06 3.63 -21.90
C ARG A 292 27.72 3.24 -23.22
N VAL A 293 27.23 3.76 -24.34
CA VAL A 293 27.80 3.50 -25.67
C VAL A 293 29.18 4.14 -25.80
N SER A 294 29.37 5.37 -25.31
CA SER A 294 30.70 6.01 -25.29
C SER A 294 31.68 5.25 -24.42
N LEU A 295 31.24 4.75 -23.26
CA LEU A 295 32.04 3.92 -22.36
C LEU A 295 32.47 2.61 -23.04
N LYS A 296 31.53 1.92 -23.70
CA LYS A 296 31.81 0.68 -24.44
C LYS A 296 32.77 0.92 -25.61
N ARG A 297 32.60 2.03 -26.35
CA ARG A 297 33.51 2.42 -27.44
C ARG A 297 34.90 2.80 -26.94
N ALA A 298 35.03 3.45 -25.79
CA ALA A 298 36.30 3.78 -25.17
C ALA A 298 37.08 2.51 -24.76
N LEU A 299 36.40 1.53 -24.17
CA LEU A 299 36.98 0.23 -23.80
C LEU A 299 37.31 -0.64 -25.02
N SER A 300 36.49 -0.57 -26.08
CA SER A 300 36.66 -1.33 -27.33
C SER A 300 37.59 -0.65 -28.36
N SER A 301 38.23 0.47 -28.03
CA SER A 301 39.11 1.20 -28.94
C SER A 301 40.25 0.30 -29.45
N ARG A 302 40.43 0.23 -30.78
CA ARG A 302 41.53 -0.49 -31.44
C ARG A 302 42.89 0.17 -31.21
N ASN A 303 42.90 1.45 -30.84
CA ASN A 303 44.10 2.17 -30.45
C ASN A 303 44.44 1.84 -28.99
N SER A 304 45.49 1.03 -28.80
CA SER A 304 45.95 0.54 -27.48
C SER A 304 46.26 1.70 -26.51
N GLY A 305 46.74 2.85 -27.02
CA GLY A 305 47.05 4.01 -26.18
C GLY A 305 45.82 4.66 -25.55
N VAL A 306 44.73 4.81 -26.31
CA VAL A 306 43.47 5.40 -25.80
C VAL A 306 42.79 4.45 -24.84
N ARG A 307 42.77 3.15 -25.14
CA ARG A 307 42.20 2.12 -24.28
C ARG A 307 42.93 2.04 -22.94
N MET A 308 44.26 2.07 -22.96
CA MET A 308 45.06 1.98 -21.73
C MET A 308 44.97 3.26 -20.89
N ALA A 309 44.91 4.44 -21.52
CA ALA A 309 44.64 5.69 -20.81
C ALA A 309 43.25 5.70 -20.15
N PHE A 310 42.23 5.17 -20.83
CA PHE A 310 40.88 5.07 -20.29
C PHE A 310 40.80 4.09 -19.11
N ILE A 311 41.39 2.90 -19.23
CA ILE A 311 41.45 1.92 -18.14
C ILE A 311 42.24 2.49 -16.94
N ALA A 312 43.36 3.18 -17.20
CA ALA A 312 44.12 3.85 -16.13
C ALA A 312 43.30 4.95 -15.44
N ALA A 313 42.49 5.71 -16.18
CA ALA A 313 41.59 6.71 -15.62
C ALA A 313 40.53 6.09 -14.70
N VAL A 314 39.83 5.07 -15.21
CA VAL A 314 38.80 4.36 -14.44
C VAL A 314 39.43 3.71 -13.21
N GLY A 315 40.59 3.05 -13.37
CA GLY A 315 41.32 2.43 -12.27
C GLY A 315 41.75 3.43 -11.20
N ALA A 316 42.26 4.60 -11.60
CA ALA A 316 42.66 5.66 -10.68
C ALA A 316 41.45 6.24 -9.91
N ILE A 317 40.31 6.44 -10.57
CA ILE A 317 39.07 6.91 -9.93
C ILE A 317 38.53 5.86 -8.94
N VAL A 318 38.53 4.57 -9.33
CA VAL A 318 38.08 3.48 -8.44
C VAL A 318 39.01 3.32 -7.24
N ALA A 319 40.32 3.38 -7.45
CA ALA A 319 41.30 3.35 -6.36
C ALA A 319 41.12 4.54 -5.42
N TRP A 320 40.88 5.74 -5.96
CA TRP A 320 40.60 6.94 -5.18
C TRP A 320 39.28 6.85 -4.41
N PHE A 321 38.22 6.31 -5.03
CA PHE A 321 36.95 6.02 -4.38
C PHE A 321 37.13 5.06 -3.20
N ALA A 322 37.84 3.95 -3.41
CA ALA A 322 38.12 2.99 -2.35
C ALA A 322 38.87 3.63 -1.18
N ALA A 323 39.88 4.47 -1.47
CA ALA A 323 40.68 5.15 -0.45
C ALA A 323 39.94 6.28 0.30
N THR A 324 38.87 6.85 -0.26
CA THR A 324 38.12 7.96 0.34
C THR A 324 36.79 7.48 0.93
N MET A 325 35.83 7.22 0.06
CA MET A 325 34.47 6.85 0.42
C MET A 325 34.39 5.38 0.87
N GLY A 326 35.14 4.48 0.22
CA GLY A 326 35.13 3.05 0.54
C GLY A 326 35.62 2.74 1.95
N VAL A 327 36.76 3.33 2.36
CA VAL A 327 37.27 3.19 3.73
C VAL A 327 36.28 3.79 4.73
N TYR A 328 35.75 4.99 4.48
CA TYR A 328 34.78 5.63 5.37
C TYR A 328 33.52 4.77 5.58
N ILE A 329 32.97 4.14 4.53
CA ILE A 329 31.79 3.26 4.65
C ILE A 329 32.08 2.05 5.55
N VAL A 330 33.29 1.51 5.52
CA VAL A 330 33.64 0.27 6.25
C VAL A 330 34.12 0.54 7.66
N THR A 331 34.96 1.57 7.86
CA THR A 331 35.63 1.85 9.14
C THR A 331 35.01 3.02 9.91
N GLY A 332 34.16 3.83 9.27
CA GLY A 332 33.61 5.05 9.86
C GLY A 332 34.62 6.19 10.04
N ASP A 333 35.85 6.03 9.54
CA ASP A 333 36.95 6.97 9.71
C ASP A 333 37.70 7.20 8.38
N PHE A 334 38.44 8.29 8.26
CA PHE A 334 39.27 8.58 7.09
C PHE A 334 40.56 7.75 7.09
N VAL A 335 41.13 7.53 5.91
CA VAL A 335 42.52 7.07 5.80
C VAL A 335 43.43 8.07 6.51
N SER A 336 44.39 7.57 7.30
CA SER A 336 45.24 8.37 8.20
C SER A 336 45.89 9.60 7.54
N PHE A 337 46.31 9.49 6.28
CA PHE A 337 46.87 10.60 5.51
C PHE A 337 45.84 11.70 5.20
N ILE A 338 44.60 11.32 4.89
CA ILE A 338 43.50 12.25 4.55
C ILE A 338 42.93 12.88 5.83
N GLY A 339 42.76 12.08 6.88
CA GLY A 339 42.35 12.58 8.20
C GLY A 339 43.35 13.59 8.79
N ALA A 340 44.66 13.32 8.66
CA ALA A 340 45.71 14.23 9.08
C ALA A 340 45.75 15.54 8.27
N ALA A 341 45.41 15.48 6.98
CA ALA A 341 45.40 16.66 6.10
C ALA A 341 44.18 17.57 6.31
N LEU A 342 43.02 16.99 6.63
CA LEU A 342 41.77 17.75 6.80
C LEU A 342 41.60 18.30 8.22
N ASN A 343 42.23 17.70 9.23
CA ASN A 343 42.21 18.13 10.62
C ASN A 343 40.78 18.40 11.16
N THR A 344 39.83 17.58 10.74
CA THR A 344 38.39 17.69 11.06
C THR A 344 37.81 16.31 11.35
N ALA A 345 36.72 16.27 12.13
CA ALA A 345 36.04 15.03 12.45
C ALA A 345 35.52 14.29 11.19
N PRO A 346 35.54 12.94 11.18
CA PRO A 346 35.00 12.15 10.09
C PRO A 346 33.53 12.44 9.84
N SER A 347 33.18 12.79 8.61
CA SER A 347 31.79 12.94 8.19
C SER A 347 31.60 12.45 6.75
N ILE A 348 30.41 11.88 6.48
CA ILE A 348 30.08 11.30 5.17
C ILE A 348 30.11 12.37 4.08
N TRP A 349 29.76 13.61 4.44
CA TRP A 349 29.81 14.75 3.54
C TRP A 349 31.25 15.10 3.15
N LEU A 350 32.19 15.15 4.09
CA LEU A 350 33.61 15.38 3.76
C LEU A 350 34.21 14.23 2.93
N ALA A 351 33.84 12.97 3.23
CA ALA A 351 34.27 11.81 2.46
C ALA A 351 33.82 11.92 0.99
N PHE A 352 32.60 12.38 0.78
CA PHE A 352 32.05 12.60 -0.55
C PHE A 352 32.73 13.78 -1.28
N VAL A 353 32.96 14.90 -0.60
CA VAL A 353 33.65 16.07 -1.18
C VAL A 353 35.10 15.72 -1.56
N THR A 354 35.84 15.02 -0.71
CA THR A 354 37.22 14.60 -0.97
C THR A 354 37.32 13.60 -2.12
N PHE A 355 36.34 12.69 -2.24
CA PHE A 355 36.19 11.84 -3.42
C PHE A 355 36.00 12.68 -4.70
N ILE A 356 35.04 13.61 -4.72
CA ILE A 356 34.75 14.45 -5.90
C ILE A 356 35.97 15.26 -6.32
N VAL A 357 36.64 15.92 -5.37
CA VAL A 357 37.80 16.76 -5.66
C VAL A 357 38.94 15.94 -6.24
N GLY A 358 39.26 14.78 -5.65
CA GLY A 358 40.33 13.94 -6.18
C GLY A 358 39.96 13.26 -7.50
N ALA A 359 38.70 12.89 -7.71
CA ALA A 359 38.23 12.40 -9.01
C ALA A 359 38.40 13.48 -10.12
N LEU A 360 38.08 14.74 -9.81
CA LEU A 360 38.31 15.88 -10.71
C LEU A 360 39.79 16.06 -11.03
N VAL A 361 40.68 15.99 -10.03
CA VAL A 361 42.13 16.10 -10.22
C VAL A 361 42.66 14.96 -11.12
N VAL A 362 42.21 13.72 -10.89
CA VAL A 362 42.58 12.57 -11.73
C VAL A 362 42.13 12.77 -13.18
N ILE A 363 40.91 13.26 -13.40
CA ILE A 363 40.39 13.53 -14.75
C ILE A 363 41.19 14.65 -15.43
N ILE A 364 41.45 15.76 -14.74
CA ILE A 364 42.20 16.91 -15.29
C ILE A 364 43.63 16.52 -15.62
N THR A 365 44.33 15.82 -14.72
CA THR A 365 45.71 15.38 -14.94
C THR A 365 45.84 14.44 -16.13
N LEU A 366 44.91 13.49 -16.26
CA LEU A 366 44.88 12.58 -17.41
C LEU A 366 44.51 13.29 -18.72
N PHE A 367 43.62 14.28 -18.68
CA PHE A 367 43.30 15.12 -19.83
C PHE A 367 44.53 15.92 -20.31
N VAL A 368 45.23 16.58 -19.39
CA VAL A 368 46.46 17.34 -19.69
C VAL A 368 47.57 16.40 -20.21
N ALA A 369 47.78 15.24 -19.56
CA ALA A 369 48.77 14.26 -20.00
C ALA A 369 48.47 13.71 -21.40
N SER A 370 47.19 13.46 -21.71
CA SER A 370 46.75 13.07 -23.05
C SER A 370 47.03 14.16 -24.08
N HIS A 371 46.76 15.43 -23.74
CA HIS A 371 47.01 16.55 -24.66
C HIS A 371 48.50 16.77 -24.94
N VAL A 372 49.35 16.72 -23.90
CA VAL A 372 50.81 16.87 -24.03
C VAL A 372 51.43 15.73 -24.84
N THR A 373 50.99 14.49 -24.63
CA THR A 373 51.47 13.34 -25.41
C THR A 373 51.04 13.41 -26.87
N HIS A 374 49.85 13.93 -27.16
CA HIS A 374 49.38 14.14 -28.52
C HIS A 374 50.13 15.29 -29.24
N ALA A 375 50.42 16.39 -28.54
CA ALA A 375 51.23 17.50 -29.06
C ALA A 375 52.67 17.07 -29.38
N ARG A 376 53.31 16.29 -28.49
CA ARG A 376 54.67 15.75 -28.73
C ARG A 376 54.74 14.76 -29.89
N ARG A 377 53.67 14.01 -30.16
CA ARG A 377 53.61 13.10 -31.32
C ARG A 377 53.46 13.86 -32.63
N ARG A 378 52.71 14.97 -32.67
CA ARG A 378 52.64 15.86 -33.84
C ARG A 378 53.98 16.55 -34.13
N ALA A 379 54.70 16.99 -33.10
CA ALA A 379 56.01 17.65 -33.24
C ALA A 379 57.16 16.70 -33.66
N ARG A 380 56.96 15.38 -33.60
CA ARG A 380 57.93 14.35 -34.06
C ARG A 380 57.57 13.74 -35.42
N GLY A 381 56.44 14.13 -36.00
CA GLY A 381 55.93 13.65 -37.29
C GLY A 381 55.96 14.70 -38.42
N ALA A 382 56.53 15.87 -38.13
CA ALA A 382 57.06 16.84 -39.09
C ALA A 382 58.58 16.85 -38.92
#